data_AF-A0A2T1CRL2-F1
#
_entry.id   AF-A0A2T1CRL2-F1
#
_cell.length_a   1.000
_cell.length_b   1.000
_cell.length_c   1.000
_cell.angle_alpha   90.00
_cell.angle_beta   90.00
_cell.angle_gamma   90.00
#
_symmetry.space_group_name_H-M   'P 1'
#
loop_
_entity.id
_entity.type
_entity.pdbx_description
1 polymer ?
#
loop_
_entity_poly.entity_id
_entity_poly.type
_entity_poly.pdbx_seq_one_letter_code
_entity_poly.pdbx_strand_id
1 'polypeptide(L)' 'MSLEPCSVCGTLNAEGTEICLSCGYPTKGNKRPPIFRWVAIALIICFALPFFAGLINWVLRQLKPESPSNQPKVSLIQK' A
#
# COMPACT_ATOMS: atom_id res chain seq x y z
N MET A 1 -37.62 -18.17 -14.79
CA MET A 1 -36.72 -17.03 -15.05
C MET A 1 -36.51 -16.33 -13.72
N SER A 2 -35.26 -16.15 -13.30
CA SER A 2 -34.92 -15.48 -12.04
C SER A 2 -34.74 -13.97 -12.31
N LEU A 3 -35.20 -13.15 -11.38
CA LEU A 3 -35.25 -11.69 -11.47
C LEU A 3 -34.44 -11.12 -10.31
N GLU A 4 -33.50 -10.23 -10.63
CA GLU A 4 -32.66 -9.57 -9.63
C GLU A 4 -33.08 -8.11 -9.43
N PRO A 5 -33.27 -7.64 -8.19
CA PRO A 5 -33.60 -6.24 -7.92
C PRO A 5 -32.39 -5.34 -8.18
N CYS A 6 -32.62 -4.19 -8.82
CA CYS A 6 -31.59 -3.15 -8.95
C CYS A 6 -31.25 -2.55 -7.59
N SER A 7 -29.96 -2.43 -7.26
CA SER A 7 -29.47 -1.83 -6.01
C SER A 7 -29.77 -0.33 -5.86
N VAL A 8 -30.15 0.36 -6.94
CA VAL A 8 -30.37 1.80 -6.96
C VAL A 8 -31.86 2.15 -6.94
N CYS A 9 -32.65 1.57 -7.85
CA CYS A 9 -34.07 1.92 -7.99
C CYS A 9 -35.04 0.80 -7.59
N GLY A 10 -34.54 -0.38 -7.23
CA GLY A 10 -35.37 -1.51 -6.78
C GLY A 10 -36.14 -2.24 -7.90
N THR A 11 -36.07 -1.79 -9.15
CA THR A 11 -36.76 -2.49 -10.25
C THR A 11 -36.14 -3.86 -10.51
N LEU A 12 -36.99 -4.84 -10.75
CA LEU A 12 -36.61 -6.22 -11.06
C LEU A 12 -36.11 -6.30 -12.51
N ASN A 13 -34.83 -6.63 -12.71
CA ASN A 13 -34.26 -6.88 -14.03
C ASN A 13 -34.07 -8.38 -14.26
N ALA A 14 -34.07 -8.78 -15.53
CA ALA A 14 -33.73 -10.15 -15.89
C ALA A 14 -32.26 -10.46 -15.54
N GLU A 15 -32.03 -11.66 -15.01
CA GLU A 15 -30.70 -12.17 -14.71
C GLU A 15 -29.82 -12.17 -15.98
N GLY A 16 -28.67 -11.49 -15.92
CA GLY A 16 -27.76 -11.33 -17.06
C GLY A 16 -27.85 -9.98 -17.80
N THR A 17 -28.79 -9.10 -17.46
CA THR A 17 -28.80 -7.71 -17.97
C THR A 17 -27.62 -6.93 -17.40
N GLU A 18 -26.83 -6.25 -18.24
CA GLU A 18 -25.65 -5.47 -17.81
C GLU A 18 -26.03 -4.10 -17.24
N ILE A 19 -27.13 -3.55 -17.72
CA ILE A 19 -27.69 -2.25 -17.34
C ILE A 19 -29.13 -2.43 -16.87
N CYS A 20 -29.52 -1.68 -15.84
CA CYS A 20 -30.90 -1.65 -15.40
C CYS A 20 -31.76 -0.97 -16.47
N LEU A 21 -32.82 -1.66 -16.89
CA LEU A 21 -33.73 -1.18 -17.95
C LEU A 21 -34.57 0.03 -17.53
N SER A 22 -34.59 0.37 -16.25
CA SER A 22 -35.41 1.47 -15.71
C SER A 22 -34.59 2.73 -15.40
N CYS A 23 -33.44 2.59 -14.73
CA CYS A 23 -32.62 3.73 -14.32
C CYS A 23 -31.29 3.86 -15.06
N GLY A 24 -30.94 2.91 -15.92
CA GLY A 24 -29.68 2.91 -16.68
C GLY A 24 -28.43 2.59 -15.85
N TYR A 25 -28.56 2.29 -14.55
CA TYR A 25 -27.42 1.98 -13.69
C TYR A 25 -26.86 0.58 -13.98
N PRO A 26 -25.54 0.38 -14.01
CA PRO A 26 -24.94 -0.94 -14.23
C PRO A 26 -25.29 -1.90 -13.10
N THR A 27 -25.91 -3.03 -13.44
CA THR A 27 -26.36 -4.05 -12.47
C THR A 27 -25.17 -4.78 -11.84
N LYS A 28 -24.16 -5.06 -12.67
CA LYS A 28 -22.86 -5.60 -12.26
C LYS A 28 -21.92 -4.42 -12.14
N GLY A 29 -21.88 -3.82 -10.94
CA GLY A 29 -21.03 -2.67 -10.65
C GLY A 29 -19.61 -2.85 -11.21
N ASN A 30 -19.04 -1.77 -11.75
CA ASN A 30 -17.74 -1.79 -12.41
C ASN A 30 -16.71 -2.54 -11.56
N LYS A 31 -16.28 -3.72 -12.03
CA LYS A 31 -15.13 -4.42 -11.46
C LYS A 31 -13.93 -3.50 -11.67
N ARG A 32 -13.48 -2.83 -10.61
CA ARG A 32 -12.28 -1.98 -10.68
C ARG A 32 -11.14 -2.86 -11.23
N PRO A 33 -10.45 -2.43 -12.31
CA PRO A 33 -9.44 -3.27 -12.90
C PRO A 33 -8.31 -3.54 -11.90
N PRO A 34 -7.68 -4.73 -11.96
CA PRO A 34 -6.67 -5.16 -10.97
C PRO A 34 -5.48 -4.21 -10.91
N ILE A 35 -5.23 -3.42 -11.96
CA ILE A 35 -4.19 -2.40 -12.05
C ILE A 35 -4.28 -1.40 -10.89
N PHE A 36 -5.47 -0.91 -10.54
CA PHE A 36 -5.63 0.04 -9.43
C PHE A 36 -5.21 -0.55 -8.09
N ARG A 37 -5.43 -1.85 -7.89
CA ARG A 37 -5.02 -2.55 -6.67
C ARG A 37 -3.50 -2.63 -6.57
N TRP A 38 -2.82 -2.97 -7.66
CA TRP A 38 -1.36 -3.02 -7.72
C TRP A 38 -0.72 -1.64 -7.53
N VAL A 39 -1.29 -0.61 -8.15
CA VAL A 39 -0.82 0.79 -7.98
C VAL A 39 -0.93 1.22 -6.51
N ALA A 40 -2.05 0.92 -5.84
CA ALA A 40 -2.22 1.24 -4.43
C ALA A 40 -1.17 0.53 -3.54
N ILE A 41 -0.92 -0.75 -3.80
CA ILE A 41 0.10 -1.52 -3.06
C ILE A 41 1.50 -0.93 -3.29
N ALA A 42 1.85 -0.64 -4.55
CA ALA A 42 3.15 -0.06 -4.89
C ALA A 42 3.37 1.28 -4.19
N LEU A 43 2.36 2.15 -4.17
CA LEU A 43 2.42 3.44 -3.46
C LEU A 43 2.67 3.23 -1.97
N ILE A 44 1.89 2.36 -1.31
CA ILE A 44 2.06 2.07 0.12
C ILE A 44 3.48 1.59 0.40
N ILE A 45 4.01 0.67 -0.41
CA ILE A 45 5.37 0.14 -0.25
C ILE A 45 6.42 1.25 -0.41
N CYS A 46 6.29 2.11 -1.43
CA CYS A 46 7.20 3.23 -1.65
C CYS A 46 7.28 4.19 -0.44
N PHE A 47 6.18 4.41 0.27
CA PHE A 47 6.17 5.24 1.48
C PHE A 47 6.57 4.48 2.75
N ALA A 48 6.21 3.20 2.86
CA ALA A 48 6.50 2.39 4.03
C ALA A 48 7.98 1.99 4.13
N LEU A 49 8.62 1.60 3.01
CA LEU A 49 10.02 1.15 2.98
C LEU A 49 11.01 2.16 3.61
N PRO A 50 11.03 3.45 3.23
CA PRO A 50 11.98 4.40 3.82
C PRO A 50 11.70 4.61 5.32
N PHE A 51 10.44 4.59 5.74
CA PHE A 51 10.07 4.70 7.16
C PHE A 51 10.61 3.51 7.95
N PHE A 52 10.36 2.28 7.50
CA PHE A 52 10.86 1.07 8.18
C PHE A 52 12.38 0.97 8.14
N ALA A 53 13.03 1.36 7.03
CA ALA A 53 14.49 1.39 6.93
C ALA A 53 15.10 2.36 7.95
N GLY A 54 14.51 3.55 8.13
CA GLY A 54 14.94 4.51 9.15
C GLY A 54 14.78 3.95 10.57
N LEU A 55 13.65 3.28 10.84
CA LEU A 55 13.35 2.67 12.14
C LEU A 55 14.34 1.53 12.46
N ILE A 56 14.59 0.65 11.50
CA ILE A 56 15.55 -0.45 11.63
C ILE A 56 16.97 0.10 11.85
N ASN A 57 17.41 1.09 11.06
CA ASN A 57 18.72 1.72 11.22
C ASN A 57 18.88 2.37 12.60
N TRP A 58 17.83 3.03 13.10
CA TRP A 58 17.84 3.62 14.44
C TRP A 58 17.97 2.55 15.53
N VAL A 59 17.18 1.47 15.46
CA VAL A 59 17.26 0.36 16.42
C VAL A 59 18.65 -0.32 16.37
N LEU A 60 19.19 -0.56 15.16
CA LEU A 60 20.53 -1.14 14.99
C LEU A 60 21.61 -0.28 15.64
N ARG A 61 21.54 1.05 15.52
CA ARG A 61 22.46 1.98 16.20
C ARG A 61 22.40 1.88 17.71
N GLN A 62 21.23 1.61 18.28
CA GLN A 62 21.09 1.42 19.72
C GLN A 62 21.67 0.08 20.19
N LEU A 63 21.52 -0.98 19.38
CA LEU A 63 22.04 -2.31 19.70
C LEU A 63 23.56 -2.43 19.48
N LYS A 64 24.09 -1.71 18.49
CA LYS A 64 25.51 -1.68 18.14
C LYS A 64 25.94 -0.22 18.05
N PRO A 65 26.15 0.47 19.19
CA PRO A 65 26.73 1.80 19.16
C PRO A 65 28.08 1.68 18.46
N GLU A 66 28.25 2.42 17.37
CA GLU A 66 29.52 2.47 16.65
C GLU A 66 30.56 3.01 17.63
N SER A 67 31.46 2.13 18.07
CA SER A 67 32.55 2.52 18.97
C SER A 67 33.31 3.66 18.32
N PRO A 68 33.54 4.80 19.00
CA PRO A 68 34.22 5.94 18.40
C PRO A 68 35.64 5.51 18.04
N SER A 69 35.90 5.26 16.76
CA SER A 69 37.25 5.15 16.23
C SER A 69 37.78 6.57 16.03
N ASN A 70 38.20 7.20 17.13
CA ASN A 70 38.97 8.44 17.09
C ASN A 70 40.41 8.14 17.56
N GLN A 71 41.32 8.00 16.57
CA GLN A 71 42.60 8.73 16.37
C GLN A 71 43.46 9.09 17.61
N PRO A 72 44.73 9.52 17.45
CA PRO A 72 45.89 9.03 16.68
C PRO A 72 47.03 8.61 17.65
N LYS A 73 47.99 7.80 17.20
CA LYS A 73 49.22 7.53 17.97
C LYS A 73 50.05 8.82 18.08
N VAL A 74 49.81 9.64 19.10
CA VAL A 74 50.76 10.68 19.52
C VAL A 74 51.78 9.98 20.43
N SER A 75 52.79 9.38 19.80
CA SER A 75 53.99 8.92 20.50
C SER A 75 54.73 10.12 21.07
N LEU A 76 54.73 10.22 22.40
CA LEU A 76 55.55 11.14 23.17
C LEU A 76 57.03 10.96 22.79
N ILE A 77 57.68 12.07 22.43
CA ILE A 77 59.13 12.20 22.35
C ILE A 77 59.68 11.90 23.75
N GLN A 78 60.36 10.76 23.90
CA GLN A 78 61.13 10.45 25.09
C GLN A 78 62.56 10.95 24.86
N LYS A 79 62.91 11.98 25.62
CA LYS A 79 64.21 12.65 25.70
C LYS A 79 65.25 11.75 26.37
#